data_AF-A0A8S9A5F7-F1
#
_entry.id   AF-A0A8S9A5F7-F1
#
_cell.length_a   1.000
_cell.length_b   1.000
_cell.length_c   1.000
_cell.angle_alpha   90.00
_cell.angle_beta   90.00
_cell.angle_gamma   90.00
#
_symmetry.space_group_name_H-M   'P 1'
#
loop_
_entity.id
_entity.type
_entity.pdbx_description
1 polymer ?
#
loop_
_entity_poly.entity_id
_entity_poly.type
_entity_poly.pdbx_seq_one_letter_code
_entity_poly.pdbx_strand_id
1 'polypeptide(L)'
;MGEQDWRVITTGEPALTALTALADQARLRPDIHGRLGLTPGEPFVLATFHPTSFDAAPPERQVEVFLQALDGIRSAIVLTAPNPDPASALFLARYRAYADAHPRVRLHHSLGTQHYYAAMAQAQYMIGNSSSGIWESASLRLPVVDIGPRQQGRVHGNNVLHCALEPQAIAAAIARATDPALRASLDGKNPYVRPDTLALIVARIVRGTVLSLREKEFIASSRVLGNSELYTMLRHILPNCIAPLTVLATSMFGWVILAESALSFLGLGVPPPAPT
;
A
#
# COMPACT_ATOMS: atom_id res chain seq x y z
N MET A 1 -0.97 -23.25 10.48
CA MET A 1 -0.09 -23.71 9.40
C MET A 1 1.30 -23.16 9.72
N GLY A 2 2.29 -24.03 9.96
CA GLY A 2 3.65 -23.63 10.31
C GLY A 2 4.59 -24.10 9.22
N GLU A 3 4.98 -23.18 8.35
CA GLU A 3 6.14 -23.40 7.47
C GLU A 3 7.40 -23.50 8.34
N GLN A 4 8.40 -24.26 7.88
CA GLN A 4 9.67 -24.35 8.60
C GLN A 4 10.38 -22.99 8.55
N ASP A 5 10.93 -22.51 9.67
CA ASP A 5 11.50 -21.17 9.79
C ASP A 5 12.49 -20.82 8.67
N TRP A 6 13.32 -21.77 8.23
CA TRP A 6 14.30 -21.56 7.16
C TRP A 6 13.68 -21.33 5.77
N ARG A 7 12.38 -21.65 5.59
CA ARG A 7 11.59 -21.40 4.37
C ARG A 7 10.88 -20.05 4.40
N VAL A 8 10.83 -19.38 5.56
CA VAL A 8 10.17 -18.10 5.76
C VAL A 8 11.22 -17.00 5.80
N ILE A 9 11.11 -16.04 4.87
CA ILE A 9 11.98 -14.85 4.84
C ILE A 9 11.07 -13.63 4.81
N THR A 10 11.15 -12.81 5.87
CA THR A 10 10.44 -11.54 5.95
C THR A 10 11.23 -10.48 5.19
N THR A 11 10.76 -10.15 3.99
CA THR A 11 11.46 -9.22 3.09
C THR A 11 11.03 -7.77 3.24
N GLY A 12 9.92 -7.47 3.93
CA GLY A 12 9.26 -6.17 3.82
C GLY A 12 8.34 -6.09 2.59
N GLU A 13 7.64 -4.96 2.44
CA GLU A 13 6.67 -4.74 1.36
C GLU A 13 7.31 -3.96 0.19
N PRO A 14 7.60 -4.61 -0.95
CA PRO A 14 8.24 -3.95 -2.08
C PRO A 14 7.48 -2.74 -2.61
N ALA A 15 6.14 -2.74 -2.58
CA ALA A 15 5.33 -1.61 -3.05
C ALA A 15 5.60 -0.30 -2.26
N LEU A 16 6.03 -0.40 -1.00
CA LEU A 16 6.33 0.75 -0.14
C LEU A 16 7.70 1.37 -0.41
N THR A 17 8.57 0.68 -1.18
CA THR A 17 9.88 1.23 -1.58
C THR A 17 9.70 2.50 -2.41
N ALA A 18 8.77 2.48 -3.36
CA ALA A 18 8.42 3.64 -4.18
C ALA A 18 7.69 4.72 -3.36
N LEU A 19 6.82 4.32 -2.41
CA LEU A 19 6.13 5.27 -1.54
C LEU A 19 7.11 6.06 -0.68
N THR A 20 8.16 5.44 -0.17
CA THR A 20 9.14 6.11 0.71
C THR A 20 9.88 7.21 -0.08
N ALA A 21 10.28 6.92 -1.31
CA ALA A 21 10.86 7.93 -2.21
C ALA A 21 9.88 9.09 -2.49
N LEU A 22 8.59 8.80 -2.66
CA LEU A 22 7.53 9.81 -2.84
C LEU A 22 7.22 10.59 -1.54
N ALA A 23 7.33 9.95 -0.38
CA ALA A 23 7.05 10.52 0.94
C ALA A 23 8.10 11.56 1.33
N ASP A 24 9.38 11.29 1.05
CA ASP A 24 10.46 12.28 1.21
C ASP A 24 10.28 13.47 0.28
N GLN A 25 9.76 13.24 -0.92
CA GLN A 25 9.44 14.27 -1.91
C GLN A 25 8.07 14.93 -1.70
N ALA A 26 7.33 14.52 -0.67
CA ALA A 26 5.97 14.99 -0.38
C ALA A 26 5.92 16.47 0.08
N ARG A 27 7.04 17.19 0.01
CA ARG A 27 7.12 18.66 0.06
C ARG A 27 6.96 19.34 -1.32
N LEU A 28 6.83 18.58 -2.41
CA LEU A 28 6.72 19.09 -3.80
C LEU A 28 5.46 18.56 -4.53
N ARG A 29 4.36 18.34 -3.80
CA ARG A 29 3.20 17.64 -4.34
C ARG A 29 2.50 18.45 -5.42
N PRO A 30 2.23 17.88 -6.61
CA PRO A 30 1.31 18.49 -7.56
C PRO A 30 -0.07 18.65 -6.90
N ASP A 31 -0.79 19.69 -7.30
CA ASP A 31 -2.17 19.89 -6.88
C ASP A 31 -3.04 18.74 -7.41
N ILE A 32 -3.38 17.80 -6.52
CA ILE A 32 -4.22 16.64 -6.85
C ILE A 32 -5.71 17.00 -6.81
N HIS A 33 -6.08 18.16 -6.26
CA HIS A 33 -7.47 18.56 -6.02
C HIS A 33 -8.30 18.52 -7.31
N GLY A 34 -7.76 19.04 -8.42
CA GLY A 34 -8.43 18.99 -9.72
C GLY A 34 -8.76 17.57 -10.19
N ARG A 35 -7.86 16.59 -9.97
CA ARG A 35 -8.12 15.18 -10.28
C ARG A 35 -9.16 14.55 -9.35
N LEU A 36 -9.24 15.02 -8.11
CA LEU A 36 -10.21 14.56 -7.12
C LEU A 36 -11.59 15.21 -7.29
N GLY A 37 -11.72 16.21 -8.16
CA GLY A 37 -12.93 17.03 -8.30
C GLY A 37 -13.11 18.02 -7.15
N LEU A 38 -12.01 18.44 -6.54
CA LEU A 38 -11.94 19.40 -5.45
C LEU A 38 -11.41 20.75 -5.95
N THR A 39 -11.74 21.81 -5.22
CA THR A 39 -11.13 23.13 -5.44
C THR A 39 -9.70 23.14 -4.88
N PRO A 40 -8.75 23.89 -5.50
CA PRO A 40 -7.38 23.96 -5.01
C PRO A 40 -7.30 24.39 -3.54
N GLY A 41 -6.65 23.58 -2.71
CA GLY A 41 -6.49 23.83 -1.27
C GLY A 41 -7.70 23.46 -0.40
N GLU A 42 -8.75 22.90 -0.99
CA GLU A 42 -9.93 22.44 -0.25
C GLU A 42 -9.56 21.28 0.69
N PRO A 43 -9.76 21.43 2.02
CA PRO A 43 -9.43 20.37 2.95
C PRO A 43 -10.37 19.18 2.75
N PHE A 44 -9.80 17.98 2.63
CA PHE A 44 -10.57 16.76 2.39
C PHE A 44 -10.15 15.60 3.29
N VAL A 45 -11.01 14.59 3.34
CA VAL A 45 -10.81 13.31 4.02
C VAL A 45 -10.84 12.21 2.97
N LEU A 46 -9.96 11.21 3.09
CA LEU A 46 -9.97 10.04 2.23
C LEU A 46 -10.77 8.93 2.90
N ALA A 47 -11.80 8.42 2.23
CA ALA A 47 -12.70 7.41 2.75
C ALA A 47 -12.64 6.14 1.90
N THR A 48 -12.33 5.00 2.52
CA THR A 48 -12.29 3.69 1.83
C THR A 48 -12.74 2.59 2.78
N PHE A 49 -13.94 2.07 2.56
CA PHE A 49 -14.50 0.99 3.38
C PHE A 49 -14.98 -0.15 2.49
N HIS A 50 -14.52 -1.35 2.81
CA HIS A 50 -14.77 -2.59 2.10
C HIS A 50 -15.74 -3.45 2.88
N PRO A 51 -16.66 -4.16 2.20
CA PRO A 51 -17.42 -5.22 2.85
C PRO A 51 -16.48 -6.26 3.43
N THR A 52 -16.83 -6.83 4.58
CA THR A 52 -16.04 -7.88 5.18
C THR A 52 -16.90 -8.97 5.80
N SER A 53 -16.46 -10.23 5.64
CA SER A 53 -17.03 -11.38 6.34
C SER A 53 -16.41 -11.60 7.74
N PHE A 54 -15.40 -10.81 8.12
CA PHE A 54 -14.80 -10.86 9.46
C PHE A 54 -15.68 -10.16 10.50
N ASP A 55 -16.62 -9.33 10.07
CA ASP A 55 -17.57 -8.67 10.93
C ASP A 55 -18.85 -9.51 11.06
N ALA A 56 -19.43 -9.53 12.26
CA ALA A 56 -20.69 -10.22 12.51
C ALA A 56 -21.90 -9.44 11.93
N ALA A 57 -21.75 -8.13 11.72
CA ALA A 57 -22.78 -7.31 11.11
C ALA A 57 -22.97 -7.67 9.63
N PRO A 58 -24.22 -7.75 9.12
CA PRO A 58 -24.47 -8.00 7.71
C PRO A 58 -23.97 -6.82 6.85
N PRO A 59 -23.62 -7.05 5.57
CA PRO A 59 -23.09 -6.00 4.68
C PRO A 59 -23.94 -4.72 4.62
N GLU A 60 -25.27 -4.84 4.66
CA GLU A 60 -26.21 -3.72 4.69
C GLU A 60 -26.00 -2.83 5.91
N ARG A 61 -25.79 -3.43 7.08
CA ARG A 61 -25.55 -2.70 8.32
C ARG A 61 -24.15 -2.06 8.32
N GLN A 62 -23.15 -2.77 7.79
CA GLN A 62 -21.79 -2.25 7.68
C GLN A 62 -21.75 -0.95 6.87
N VAL A 63 -22.35 -0.96 5.67
CA VAL A 63 -22.37 0.23 4.81
C VAL A 63 -23.24 1.35 5.40
N GLU A 64 -24.35 1.02 6.04
CA GLU A 64 -25.22 2.01 6.70
C GLU A 64 -24.47 2.77 7.80
N VAL A 65 -23.82 2.05 8.73
CA VAL A 65 -23.08 2.66 9.84
C VAL A 65 -21.89 3.48 9.34
N PHE A 66 -21.17 2.98 8.32
CA PHE A 66 -20.07 3.71 7.71
C PHE A 66 -20.54 5.02 7.08
N LEU A 67 -21.63 5.00 6.30
CA LEU A 67 -22.17 6.22 5.68
C LEU A 67 -22.71 7.21 6.74
N GLN A 68 -23.36 6.72 7.80
CA GLN A 68 -23.78 7.56 8.94
C GLN A 68 -22.58 8.26 9.61
N ALA A 69 -21.43 7.59 9.71
CA ALA A 69 -20.22 8.22 10.23
C ALA A 69 -19.70 9.35 9.33
N LEU A 70 -19.87 9.23 8.00
CA LEU A 70 -19.46 10.28 7.06
C LEU A 70 -20.32 11.55 7.20
N ASP A 71 -21.55 11.46 7.69
CA ASP A 71 -22.45 12.61 7.90
C ASP A 71 -21.89 13.61 8.91
N GLY A 72 -21.12 13.13 9.90
CA GLY A 72 -20.47 13.97 10.91
C GLY A 72 -19.24 14.74 10.41
N ILE A 73 -18.74 14.42 9.22
CA ILE A 73 -17.54 15.04 8.65
C ILE A 73 -17.96 16.33 7.91
N ARG A 74 -17.31 17.46 8.17
CA ARG A 74 -17.65 18.73 7.49
C ARG A 74 -16.86 18.97 6.19
N SER A 75 -15.63 18.47 6.14
CA SER A 75 -14.76 18.60 4.97
C SER A 75 -15.27 17.84 3.76
N ALA A 76 -14.68 18.12 2.59
CA ALA A 76 -14.89 17.31 1.41
C ALA A 76 -14.47 15.85 1.66
N ILE A 77 -15.17 14.92 1.05
CA ILE A 77 -14.89 13.48 1.18
C ILE A 77 -14.53 12.94 -0.19
N VAL A 78 -13.32 12.42 -0.31
CA VAL A 78 -12.93 11.59 -1.45
C VAL A 78 -13.21 10.15 -1.07
N LEU A 79 -14.31 9.60 -1.59
CA LEU A 79 -14.75 8.23 -1.33
C LEU A 79 -14.26 7.34 -2.47
N THR A 80 -13.56 6.25 -2.15
CA THR A 80 -13.12 5.28 -3.16
C THR A 80 -13.97 4.02 -3.12
N ALA A 81 -14.27 3.46 -4.30
CA ALA A 81 -15.01 2.22 -4.42
C ALA A 81 -14.33 1.05 -3.67
N PRO A 82 -15.10 0.08 -3.15
CA PRO A 82 -14.53 -1.10 -2.54
C PRO A 82 -13.90 -2.02 -3.60
N ASN A 83 -12.94 -2.85 -3.17
CA ASN A 83 -12.44 -3.99 -3.92
C ASN A 83 -13.57 -4.92 -4.40
N PRO A 84 -13.34 -5.72 -5.46
CA PRO A 84 -14.32 -6.66 -5.97
C PRO A 84 -14.49 -7.87 -5.02
N ASP A 85 -15.41 -7.75 -4.07
CA ASP A 85 -15.83 -8.78 -3.12
C ASP A 85 -17.32 -9.11 -3.35
N PRO A 86 -17.86 -10.24 -2.85
CA PRO A 86 -19.25 -10.65 -3.11
C PRO A 86 -20.32 -9.60 -2.78
N ALA A 87 -20.08 -8.73 -1.79
CA ALA A 87 -21.01 -7.67 -1.39
C ALA A 87 -20.66 -6.27 -1.95
N SER A 88 -19.67 -6.16 -2.83
CA SER A 88 -19.18 -4.86 -3.31
C SER A 88 -20.16 -4.14 -4.23
N ALA A 89 -21.02 -4.88 -4.95
CA ALA A 89 -22.08 -4.28 -5.75
C ALA A 89 -23.10 -3.51 -4.88
N LEU A 90 -23.47 -4.08 -3.72
CA LEU A 90 -24.33 -3.42 -2.74
C LEU A 90 -23.67 -2.13 -2.23
N PHE A 91 -22.41 -2.21 -1.81
CA PHE A 91 -21.68 -1.06 -1.28
C PHE A 91 -21.55 0.05 -2.32
N LEU A 92 -21.18 -0.30 -3.54
CA LEU A 92 -21.03 0.66 -4.62
C LEU A 92 -22.35 1.35 -4.96
N ALA A 93 -23.48 0.63 -4.98
CA ALA A 93 -24.79 1.22 -5.17
C ALA A 93 -25.13 2.23 -4.05
N ARG A 94 -24.85 1.88 -2.79
CA ARG A 94 -25.06 2.77 -1.63
C ARG A 94 -24.13 3.99 -1.66
N TYR A 95 -22.86 3.81 -2.04
CA TYR A 95 -21.91 4.91 -2.19
C TYR A 95 -22.32 5.89 -3.27
N ARG A 96 -22.84 5.38 -4.40
CA ARG A 96 -23.33 6.25 -5.48
C ARG A 96 -24.54 7.06 -5.03
N ALA A 97 -25.54 6.42 -4.44
CA ALA A 97 -26.71 7.11 -3.90
C ALA A 97 -26.32 8.16 -2.83
N TYR A 98 -25.35 7.83 -1.97
CA TYR A 98 -24.84 8.75 -0.96
C TYR A 98 -24.11 9.94 -1.59
N ALA A 99 -23.24 9.71 -2.58
CA ALA A 99 -22.51 10.77 -3.27
C ALA A 99 -23.43 11.70 -4.06
N ASP A 100 -24.47 11.15 -4.72
CA ASP A 100 -25.47 11.92 -5.46
C ASP A 100 -26.28 12.83 -4.50
N ALA A 101 -26.54 12.38 -3.28
CA ALA A 101 -27.24 13.16 -2.25
C ALA A 101 -26.36 14.20 -1.53
N HIS A 102 -25.03 14.08 -1.61
CA HIS A 102 -24.09 14.90 -0.83
C HIS A 102 -23.06 15.60 -1.73
N PRO A 103 -23.26 16.89 -2.08
CA PRO A 103 -22.37 17.63 -2.97
C PRO A 103 -20.92 17.80 -2.50
N ARG A 104 -20.59 17.42 -1.27
CA ARG A 104 -19.22 17.41 -0.72
C ARG A 104 -18.48 16.08 -0.92
N VAL A 105 -19.17 15.06 -1.42
CA VAL A 105 -18.61 13.72 -1.63
C VAL A 105 -18.20 13.56 -3.10
N ARG A 106 -17.00 13.06 -3.33
CA ARG A 106 -16.45 12.73 -4.65
C ARG A 106 -16.18 11.24 -4.67
N LEU A 107 -17.06 10.48 -5.33
CA LEU A 107 -16.90 9.04 -5.50
C LEU A 107 -15.97 8.76 -6.68
N HIS A 108 -14.90 8.01 -6.43
CA HIS A 108 -13.94 7.56 -7.45
C HIS A 108 -13.91 6.04 -7.50
N HIS A 109 -14.05 5.45 -8.69
CA HIS A 109 -13.91 4.01 -8.87
C HIS A 109 -12.48 3.53 -8.65
N SER A 110 -11.51 4.30 -9.18
CA SER A 110 -10.08 4.07 -8.96
C SER A 110 -9.34 5.38 -9.23
N LEU A 111 -8.38 5.69 -8.36
CA LEU A 111 -7.47 6.84 -8.55
C LEU A 111 -6.19 6.42 -9.28
N GLY A 112 -5.86 5.13 -9.29
CA GLY A 112 -4.52 4.65 -9.62
C GLY A 112 -3.51 4.98 -8.52
N THR A 113 -2.39 4.25 -8.49
CA THR A 113 -1.43 4.28 -7.37
C THR A 113 -0.87 5.67 -7.09
N GLN A 114 -0.43 6.39 -8.12
CA GLN A 114 0.20 7.72 -7.96
C GLN A 114 -0.75 8.76 -7.37
N HIS A 115 -1.97 8.88 -7.94
CA HIS A 115 -2.95 9.83 -7.43
C HIS A 115 -3.49 9.42 -6.06
N TYR A 116 -3.62 8.12 -5.79
CA TYR A 116 -4.02 7.62 -4.49
C TYR A 116 -3.01 8.01 -3.41
N TYR A 117 -1.71 7.82 -3.66
CA TYR A 117 -0.66 8.24 -2.73
C TYR A 117 -0.62 9.77 -2.57
N ALA A 118 -0.78 10.54 -3.65
CA ALA A 118 -0.88 11.99 -3.57
C ALA A 118 -2.08 12.45 -2.71
N ALA A 119 -3.24 11.78 -2.86
CA ALA A 119 -4.43 12.03 -2.07
C ALA A 119 -4.24 11.68 -0.59
N MET A 120 -3.72 10.47 -0.28
CA MET A 120 -3.39 10.06 1.09
C MET A 120 -2.47 11.07 1.76
N ALA A 121 -1.46 11.53 1.03
CA ALA A 121 -0.48 12.44 1.58
C ALA A 121 -1.16 13.76 1.99
N GLN A 122 -2.09 14.28 1.16
CA GLN A 122 -2.74 15.59 1.32
C GLN A 122 -4.01 15.55 2.19
N ALA A 123 -4.58 14.37 2.43
CA ALA A 123 -5.75 14.21 3.28
C ALA A 123 -5.49 14.66 4.74
N GLN A 124 -6.53 15.15 5.38
CA GLN A 124 -6.49 15.47 6.81
C GLN A 124 -6.32 14.20 7.66
N TYR A 125 -7.13 13.18 7.34
CA TYR A 125 -7.05 11.83 7.86
C TYR A 125 -7.70 10.88 6.85
N MET A 126 -7.52 9.58 7.08
CA MET A 126 -8.21 8.52 6.34
C MET A 126 -9.22 7.81 7.25
N ILE A 127 -10.35 7.38 6.69
CA ILE A 127 -11.39 6.63 7.42
C ILE A 127 -11.87 5.42 6.61
N GLY A 128 -12.10 4.31 7.30
CA GLY A 128 -12.69 3.11 6.73
C GLY A 128 -11.99 1.87 7.23
N ASN A 129 -11.63 0.93 6.35
CA ASN A 129 -10.98 -0.32 6.76
C ASN A 129 -10.01 -0.87 5.69
N SER A 130 -9.51 0.01 4.83
CA SER A 130 -8.54 -0.35 3.79
C SER A 130 -7.21 -0.81 4.38
N SER A 131 -6.53 -1.75 3.70
CA SER A 131 -5.16 -2.12 4.05
C SER A 131 -4.21 -0.93 3.97
N SER A 132 -4.51 0.05 3.12
CA SER A 132 -3.70 1.27 3.02
C SER A 132 -3.76 2.18 4.23
N GLY A 133 -4.79 2.03 5.05
CA GLY A 133 -4.82 2.59 6.38
C GLY A 133 -3.75 2.00 7.31
N ILE A 134 -3.21 0.82 6.99
CA ILE A 134 -2.22 0.10 7.81
C ILE A 134 -0.82 0.12 7.17
N TRP A 135 -0.74 -0.17 5.88
CA TRP A 135 0.51 -0.40 5.16
C TRP A 135 1.16 0.91 4.72
N GLU A 136 0.47 1.76 3.98
CA GLU A 136 1.04 2.98 3.39
C GLU A 136 0.98 4.20 4.31
N SER A 137 -0.11 4.35 5.07
CA SER A 137 -0.45 5.57 5.84
C SER A 137 0.63 6.00 6.83
N ALA A 138 1.33 5.03 7.44
CA ALA A 138 2.37 5.27 8.44
C ALA A 138 3.51 6.10 7.84
N SER A 139 3.98 5.74 6.64
CA SER A 139 5.04 6.49 5.93
C SER A 139 4.67 7.95 5.63
N LEU A 140 3.37 8.25 5.58
CA LEU A 140 2.85 9.58 5.26
C LEU A 140 2.47 10.41 6.49
N ARG A 141 2.66 9.87 7.71
CA ARG A 141 2.16 10.48 8.96
C ARG A 141 0.68 10.88 8.83
N LEU A 142 -0.11 10.00 8.23
CA LEU A 142 -1.55 10.21 8.01
C LEU A 142 -2.33 9.56 9.16
N PRO A 143 -3.09 10.31 9.97
CA PRO A 143 -4.01 9.71 10.94
C PRO A 143 -5.04 8.83 10.23
N VAL A 144 -5.34 7.66 10.81
CA VAL A 144 -6.29 6.69 10.23
C VAL A 144 -7.31 6.28 11.28
N VAL A 145 -8.60 6.38 10.93
CA VAL A 145 -9.70 5.74 11.65
C VAL A 145 -9.99 4.40 10.98
N ASP A 146 -9.55 3.32 11.62
CA ASP A 146 -9.74 1.95 11.15
C ASP A 146 -10.96 1.33 11.85
N ILE A 147 -11.95 0.94 11.05
CA ILE A 147 -13.30 0.57 11.49
C ILE A 147 -13.49 -0.94 11.35
N GLY A 148 -13.84 -1.58 12.46
CA GLY A 148 -14.21 -2.98 12.50
C GLY A 148 -13.01 -3.93 12.43
N PRO A 149 -13.26 -5.24 12.27
CA PRO A 149 -12.25 -6.27 12.49
C PRO A 149 -11.37 -6.57 11.27
N ARG A 150 -11.62 -5.95 10.11
CA ARG A 150 -10.96 -6.31 8.82
C ARG A 150 -9.43 -6.25 8.89
N GLN A 151 -8.87 -5.31 9.66
CA GLN A 151 -7.41 -5.15 9.82
C GLN A 151 -6.88 -5.70 11.16
N GLN A 152 -7.74 -6.33 11.97
CA GLN A 152 -7.37 -6.79 13.30
C GLN A 152 -6.20 -7.79 13.24
N GLY A 153 -5.24 -7.63 14.17
CA GLY A 153 -4.05 -8.46 14.26
C GLY A 153 -2.90 -8.07 13.31
N ARG A 154 -3.08 -7.07 12.44
CA ARG A 154 -1.98 -6.52 11.64
C ARG A 154 -1.10 -5.60 12.48
N VAL A 155 0.21 -5.69 12.28
CA VAL A 155 1.17 -4.74 12.84
C VAL A 155 0.97 -3.38 12.17
N HIS A 156 0.94 -2.29 12.91
CA HIS A 156 0.67 -0.95 12.37
C HIS A 156 1.53 0.12 13.03
N GLY A 157 1.62 1.30 12.39
CA GLY A 157 2.27 2.48 12.96
C GLY A 157 1.45 3.13 14.07
N ASN A 158 2.00 4.13 14.74
CA ASN A 158 1.32 4.87 15.82
C ASN A 158 0.20 5.83 15.31
N ASN A 159 -0.08 5.81 14.01
CA ASN A 159 -1.06 6.66 13.34
C ASN A 159 -2.47 6.06 13.21
N VAL A 160 -2.64 4.78 13.55
CA VAL A 160 -3.90 4.05 13.39
C VAL A 160 -4.71 4.05 14.68
N LEU A 161 -5.98 4.45 14.56
CA LEU A 161 -6.99 4.47 15.61
C LEU A 161 -8.03 3.41 15.30
N HIS A 162 -7.92 2.24 15.93
CA HIS A 162 -8.91 1.18 15.81
C HIS A 162 -10.20 1.55 16.56
N CYS A 163 -11.33 1.28 15.94
CA CYS A 163 -12.65 1.42 16.55
C CYS A 163 -13.61 0.32 16.07
N ALA A 164 -14.60 0.00 16.91
CA ALA A 164 -15.67 -0.91 16.53
C ALA A 164 -16.57 -0.28 15.45
N LEU A 165 -17.33 -1.11 14.73
CA LEU A 165 -18.38 -0.68 13.80
C LEU A 165 -19.61 -0.15 14.58
N GLU A 166 -19.41 0.90 15.36
CA GLU A 166 -20.40 1.51 16.24
C GLU A 166 -20.34 3.04 16.10
N PRO A 167 -21.47 3.74 15.96
CA PRO A 167 -21.47 5.18 15.72
C PRO A 167 -20.67 6.00 16.75
N GLN A 168 -20.78 5.66 18.03
CA GLN A 168 -20.07 6.36 19.11
C GLN A 168 -18.56 6.12 19.07
N ALA A 169 -18.14 4.86 18.82
CA ALA A 169 -16.73 4.49 18.72
C ALA A 169 -16.07 5.18 17.52
N ILE A 170 -16.76 5.20 16.37
CA ILE A 170 -16.27 5.87 15.15
C ILE A 170 -16.18 7.39 15.38
N ALA A 171 -17.19 8.01 15.98
CA ALA A 171 -17.17 9.45 16.28
C ALA A 171 -16.00 9.83 17.22
N ALA A 172 -15.74 9.04 18.26
CA ALA A 172 -14.61 9.25 19.16
C ALA A 172 -13.25 9.11 18.44
N ALA A 173 -13.13 8.14 17.53
CA ALA A 173 -11.92 7.96 16.72
C ALA A 173 -11.72 9.11 15.73
N ILE A 174 -12.78 9.59 15.08
CA ILE A 174 -12.75 10.79 14.21
C ILE A 174 -12.27 12.01 15.01
N ALA A 175 -12.83 12.24 16.20
CA ALA A 175 -12.43 13.38 17.03
C ALA A 175 -10.93 13.36 17.37
N ARG A 176 -10.38 12.19 17.68
CA ARG A 176 -8.94 12.00 17.89
C ARG A 176 -8.13 12.16 16.60
N ALA A 177 -8.62 11.67 15.47
CA ALA A 177 -7.96 11.79 14.17
C ALA A 177 -7.84 13.25 13.71
N THR A 178 -8.81 14.10 14.09
CA THR A 178 -8.82 15.52 13.78
C THR A 178 -7.95 16.38 14.71
N ASP A 179 -7.45 15.81 15.82
CA ASP A 179 -6.61 16.54 16.76
C ASP A 179 -5.22 16.82 16.13
N PRO A 180 -4.82 18.10 15.96
CA PRO A 180 -3.49 18.44 15.46
C PRO A 180 -2.34 17.85 16.30
N ALA A 181 -2.57 17.65 17.60
CA ALA A 181 -1.58 17.06 18.49
C ALA A 181 -1.26 15.60 18.12
N LEU A 182 -2.26 14.83 17.66
CA LEU A 182 -2.04 13.48 17.16
C LEU A 182 -1.11 13.51 15.96
N ARG A 183 -1.42 14.33 14.94
CA ARG A 183 -0.60 14.42 13.72
C ARG A 183 0.84 14.84 14.01
N ALA A 184 1.03 15.76 14.96
CA ALA A 184 2.37 16.18 15.41
C ALA A 184 3.15 15.07 16.11
N SER A 185 2.48 14.11 16.74
CA SER A 185 3.11 12.97 17.45
C SER A 185 3.52 11.79 16.56
N LEU A 186 3.13 11.78 15.28
CA LEU A 186 3.38 10.66 14.37
C LEU A 186 4.86 10.64 13.92
N ASP A 187 5.56 9.55 14.22
CA ASP A 187 6.99 9.45 13.91
C ASP A 187 7.26 9.08 12.44
N GLY A 188 6.27 8.47 11.78
CA GLY A 188 6.36 8.02 10.39
C GLY A 188 7.02 6.65 10.23
N LYS A 189 7.28 5.94 11.34
CA LYS A 189 7.87 4.60 11.28
C LYS A 189 6.85 3.61 10.73
N ASN A 190 7.24 2.94 9.66
CA ASN A 190 6.41 1.98 8.99
C ASN A 190 6.97 0.55 9.18
N PRO A 191 6.25 -0.35 9.88
CA PRO A 191 6.74 -1.71 10.15
C PRO A 191 6.89 -2.58 8.89
N TYR A 192 6.31 -2.16 7.77
CA TYR A 192 6.38 -2.86 6.49
C TYR A 192 7.52 -2.38 5.59
N VAL A 193 8.17 -1.26 5.93
CA VAL A 193 9.28 -0.70 5.15
C VAL A 193 10.60 -1.21 5.70
N ARG A 194 11.44 -1.71 4.78
CA ARG A 194 12.84 -2.03 5.09
C ARG A 194 13.77 -1.59 3.95
N PRO A 195 14.96 -1.06 4.25
CA PRO A 195 15.91 -0.62 3.21
C PRO A 195 16.48 -1.78 2.40
N ASP A 196 16.52 -2.98 2.96
CA ASP A 196 17.05 -4.20 2.35
C ASP A 196 15.99 -5.02 1.58
N THR A 197 14.77 -4.48 1.40
CA THR A 197 13.62 -5.23 0.85
C THR A 197 13.93 -5.90 -0.49
N LEU A 198 14.46 -5.13 -1.44
CA LEU A 198 14.77 -5.63 -2.78
C LEU A 198 15.89 -6.68 -2.75
N ALA A 199 16.94 -6.44 -1.95
CA ALA A 199 18.05 -7.37 -1.80
C ALA A 199 17.59 -8.71 -1.19
N LEU A 200 16.70 -8.66 -0.19
CA LEU A 200 16.14 -9.86 0.45
C LEU A 200 15.22 -10.64 -0.50
N ILE A 201 14.43 -9.97 -1.35
CA ILE A 201 13.61 -10.61 -2.39
C ILE A 201 14.50 -11.36 -3.38
N VAL A 202 15.56 -10.70 -3.88
CA VAL A 202 16.51 -11.32 -4.81
C VAL A 202 17.19 -12.53 -4.16
N ALA A 203 17.70 -12.38 -2.94
CA ALA A 203 18.34 -13.46 -2.20
C ALA A 203 17.40 -14.65 -1.96
N ARG A 204 16.12 -14.39 -1.63
CA ARG A 204 15.09 -15.42 -1.48
C ARG A 204 14.87 -16.20 -2.78
N ILE A 205 14.76 -15.51 -3.91
CA ILE A 205 14.53 -16.15 -5.21
C ILE A 205 15.73 -17.01 -5.61
N VAL A 206 16.94 -16.47 -5.51
CA VAL A 206 18.18 -17.23 -5.79
C VAL A 206 18.27 -18.46 -4.90
N ARG A 207 18.04 -18.32 -3.59
CA ARG A 207 18.05 -19.46 -2.65
C ARG A 207 17.03 -20.54 -3.05
N GLY A 208 15.80 -20.14 -3.38
CA GLY A 208 14.76 -21.06 -3.83
C GLY A 208 15.16 -21.81 -5.09
N THR A 209 15.71 -21.12 -6.08
CA THR A 209 16.22 -21.70 -7.32
C THR A 209 17.36 -22.67 -7.05
N VAL A 210 18.35 -22.30 -6.24
CA VAL A 210 19.48 -23.18 -5.86
C VAL A 210 18.98 -24.45 -5.18
N LEU A 211 18.06 -24.34 -4.22
CA LEU A 211 17.51 -25.49 -3.52
C LEU A 211 16.75 -26.43 -4.47
N SER A 212 15.99 -25.87 -5.42
CA SER A 212 15.29 -26.64 -6.44
C SER A 212 16.25 -27.33 -7.43
N LEU A 213 17.31 -26.64 -7.86
CA LEU A 213 18.31 -27.18 -8.78
C LEU A 213 19.16 -28.27 -8.13
N ARG A 214 19.48 -28.12 -6.83
CA ARG A 214 20.28 -29.09 -6.07
C ARG A 214 19.71 -30.51 -6.11
N GLU A 215 18.39 -30.63 -6.18
CA GLU A 215 17.67 -31.91 -6.23
C GLU A 215 17.52 -32.48 -7.65
N LYS A 216 18.11 -31.84 -8.68
CA LYS A 216 18.03 -32.31 -10.07
C LYS A 216 19.07 -33.38 -10.38
N GLU A 217 18.71 -34.30 -11.27
CA GLU A 217 19.55 -35.44 -11.66
C GLU A 217 20.93 -35.03 -12.20
N PHE A 218 21.03 -33.95 -12.98
CA PHE A 218 22.32 -33.49 -13.49
C PHE A 218 23.28 -33.00 -12.39
N ILE A 219 22.77 -32.54 -11.25
CA ILE A 219 23.59 -32.21 -10.07
C ILE A 219 24.07 -33.49 -9.37
N ALA A 220 23.19 -34.48 -9.23
CA ALA A 220 23.58 -35.79 -8.70
C ALA A 220 24.68 -36.44 -9.57
N SER A 221 24.53 -36.39 -10.90
CA SER A 221 25.55 -36.89 -11.85
C SER A 221 26.87 -36.13 -11.71
N SER A 222 26.84 -34.81 -11.53
CA SER A 222 28.05 -34.00 -11.33
C SER A 222 28.86 -34.47 -10.11
N ARG A 223 28.17 -34.84 -9.01
CA ARG A 223 28.78 -35.40 -7.79
C ARG A 223 29.33 -36.80 -7.99
N VAL A 224 28.60 -37.69 -8.67
CA VAL A 224 29.05 -39.06 -8.97
C VAL A 224 30.32 -39.07 -9.82
N LEU A 225 30.47 -38.09 -10.72
CA LEU A 225 31.67 -37.89 -11.52
C LEU A 225 32.87 -37.34 -10.74
N GLY A 226 32.72 -37.04 -9.44
CA GLY A 226 33.78 -36.52 -8.59
C GLY A 226 34.13 -35.05 -8.81
N ASN A 227 33.24 -34.27 -9.45
CA ASN A 227 33.46 -32.84 -9.62
C ASN A 227 33.43 -32.11 -8.26
N SER A 228 34.25 -31.07 -8.14
CA SER A 228 34.23 -30.22 -6.95
C SER A 228 32.93 -29.44 -6.82
N GLU A 229 32.52 -29.12 -5.59
CA GLU A 229 31.35 -28.27 -5.33
C GLU A 229 31.46 -26.91 -6.05
N LEU A 230 32.67 -26.32 -6.15
CA LEU A 230 32.88 -25.07 -6.90
C LEU A 230 32.61 -25.25 -8.40
N TYR A 231 33.06 -26.36 -8.98
CA TYR A 231 32.73 -26.70 -10.37
C TYR A 231 31.23 -26.84 -10.56
N THR A 232 30.55 -27.62 -9.70
CA THR A 232 29.10 -27.81 -9.79
C THR A 232 28.34 -26.50 -9.62
N MET A 233 28.78 -25.64 -8.70
CA MET A 233 28.22 -24.31 -8.50
C MET A 233 28.37 -23.41 -9.73
N LEU A 234 29.58 -23.27 -10.28
CA LEU A 234 29.85 -22.36 -11.40
C LEU A 234 29.34 -22.89 -12.75
N ARG A 235 29.39 -24.20 -12.97
CA ARG A 235 29.03 -24.83 -14.25
C ARG A 235 27.53 -25.13 -14.38
N HIS A 236 26.88 -25.45 -13.26
CA HIS A 236 25.49 -25.94 -13.27
C HIS A 236 24.53 -25.05 -12.49
N ILE A 237 24.87 -24.61 -11.27
CA ILE A 237 23.92 -23.85 -10.45
C ILE A 237 23.81 -22.38 -10.90
N LEU A 238 24.94 -21.67 -10.96
CA LEU A 238 24.99 -20.24 -11.25
C LEU A 238 24.36 -19.90 -12.61
N PRO A 239 24.66 -20.60 -13.73
CA PRO A 239 24.05 -20.29 -15.03
C PRO A 239 22.52 -20.45 -15.03
N ASN A 240 21.99 -21.41 -14.26
CA ASN A 240 20.54 -21.61 -14.13
C ASN A 240 19.88 -20.58 -13.20
N CYS A 241 20.64 -19.88 -12.35
CA CYS A 241 20.16 -18.76 -11.55
C CYS A 241 20.17 -17.43 -12.34
N ILE A 242 20.95 -17.32 -13.42
CA ILE A 242 20.99 -16.11 -14.25
C ILE A 242 19.62 -15.82 -14.86
N ALA A 243 18.91 -16.84 -15.38
CA ALA A 243 17.61 -16.64 -16.01
C ALA A 243 16.59 -15.92 -15.10
N PRO A 244 16.28 -16.39 -13.87
CA PRO A 244 15.36 -15.67 -12.99
C PRO A 244 15.92 -14.31 -12.53
N LEU A 245 17.24 -14.17 -12.36
CA LEU A 245 17.85 -12.89 -12.03
C LEU A 245 17.69 -11.85 -13.14
N THR A 246 17.84 -12.25 -14.40
CA THR A 246 17.62 -11.38 -15.56
C THR A 246 16.17 -10.90 -15.60
N VAL A 247 15.19 -11.77 -15.37
CA VAL A 247 13.77 -11.40 -15.32
C VAL A 247 13.48 -10.40 -14.19
N LEU A 248 14.07 -10.59 -13.02
CA LEU A 248 13.94 -9.65 -11.91
C LEU A 248 14.59 -8.30 -12.23
N ALA A 249 15.81 -8.33 -12.77
CA ALA A 249 16.55 -7.13 -13.14
C ALA A 249 15.79 -6.29 -14.17
N THR A 250 15.22 -6.92 -15.21
CA THR A 250 14.42 -6.20 -16.22
C THR A 250 13.13 -5.62 -15.63
N SER A 251 12.47 -6.35 -14.73
CA SER A 251 11.26 -5.87 -14.05
C SER A 251 11.56 -4.68 -13.13
N MET A 252 12.63 -4.75 -12.34
CA MET A 252 13.07 -3.67 -11.47
C MET A 252 13.51 -2.45 -12.29
N PHE A 253 14.21 -2.66 -13.39
CA PHE A 253 14.62 -1.59 -14.30
C PHE A 253 13.41 -0.87 -14.92
N GLY A 254 12.37 -1.62 -15.32
CA GLY A 254 11.10 -1.05 -15.79
C GLY A 254 10.44 -0.15 -14.74
N TRP A 255 10.41 -0.59 -13.48
CA TRP A 255 9.90 0.23 -12.37
C TRP A 255 10.73 1.50 -12.13
N VAL A 256 12.06 1.42 -12.22
CA VAL A 256 12.94 2.59 -12.08
C VAL A 256 12.68 3.60 -13.19
N ILE A 257 12.57 3.16 -14.45
CA ILE A 257 12.25 4.06 -15.58
C ILE A 257 10.90 4.74 -15.37
N LEU A 258 9.86 3.99 -14.97
CA LEU A 258 8.53 4.55 -14.74
C LEU A 258 8.54 5.56 -13.57
N ALA A 259 9.29 5.26 -12.51
CA ALA A 259 9.46 6.18 -11.39
C ALA A 259 10.16 7.47 -11.83
N GLU A 260 11.31 7.38 -12.51
CA GLU A 260 12.06 8.53 -13.02
C GLU A 260 11.28 9.36 -14.05
N SER A 261 10.54 8.68 -14.94
CA SER A 261 9.69 9.34 -15.93
C SER A 261 8.52 10.07 -15.27
N ALA A 262 7.91 9.46 -14.26
CA ALA A 262 6.85 10.11 -13.47
C ALA A 262 7.40 11.32 -12.71
N LEU A 263 8.62 11.23 -12.16
CA LEU A 263 9.29 12.36 -11.51
C LEU A 263 9.58 13.49 -12.51
N SER A 264 10.14 13.15 -13.68
CA SER A 264 10.39 14.12 -14.76
C SER A 264 9.11 14.79 -15.25
N PHE A 265 8.03 14.03 -15.43
CA PHE A 265 6.72 14.57 -15.82
C PHE A 265 6.17 15.58 -14.80
N LEU A 266 6.44 15.34 -13.51
CA LEU A 266 6.06 16.24 -12.42
C LEU A 266 7.01 17.43 -12.24
N GLY A 267 8.01 17.60 -13.11
CA GLY A 267 9.00 18.68 -13.04
C GLY A 267 10.08 18.46 -11.98
N LEU A 268 10.20 17.23 -11.47
CA LEU A 268 11.14 16.81 -10.41
C LEU A 268 12.25 15.89 -10.93
N GLY A 269 12.34 15.75 -12.25
CA GLY A 269 13.44 15.05 -12.90
C GLY A 269 14.72 15.88 -12.90
N VAL A 270 15.82 15.27 -13.32
CA VAL A 270 17.10 15.96 -13.48
C VAL A 270 16.92 17.13 -14.45
N PRO A 271 17.17 18.39 -14.04
CA PRO A 271 16.99 19.53 -14.93
C PRO A 271 17.95 19.41 -16.12
N PRO A 272 17.51 19.78 -17.34
CA PRO A 272 18.39 19.74 -18.50
C PRO A 272 19.62 20.63 -18.23
N PRO A 273 20.82 20.23 -18.68
CA PRO A 273 22.02 21.05 -18.52
C PRO A 273 21.80 22.42 -19.17
N ALA A 274 22.30 23.47 -18.52
CA ALA A 274 22.15 24.84 -19.02
C ALA A 274 22.70 24.94 -20.45
N PRO A 275 21.96 25.58 -21.39
CA PRO A 275 22.44 25.72 -22.76
C PRO A 275 23.74 26.53 -22.75
N THR A 276 24.78 25.96 -23.36
CA THR A 276 26.04 26.66 -23.68
C THR A 276 25.88 27.47 -24.96
#